data_AF-A0A6J6ZBY7-F1
#
_entry.id   AF-A0A6J6ZBY7-F1
#
_cell.length_a   1.000
_cell.length_b   1.000
_cell.length_c   1.000
_cell.angle_alpha   90.00
_cell.angle_beta   90.00
_cell.angle_gamma   90.00
#
_symmetry.space_group_name_H-M   'P 1'
#
loop_
_entity.id
_entity.type
_entity.pdbx_description
1 polymer ?
#
loop_
_entity_poly.entity_id
_entity_poly.type
_entity_poly.pdbx_seq_one_letter_code
_entity_poly.pdbx_strand_id
1 'polypeptide(L)'
;MGEMLTQSVATAIRSAEAEGFIAGTLFSQGWSVSCRALDFQSLLNHVEGTEVDGTLLLISTDVEGFSLQGLEHIKQLGVKYFLFAATIDARELYPEAIATPTTPLELLGIIRGSLRTPLIRSTRAKPIRSKIIGICAASHSLGCTTLAINLAAELAESEKKVLLVDAHGYFPSIALKLGERGLNSSSEVRSISNNLWALEITQSEIDTQMTALEHARSEFDFIVVDLGVLSDFSATLSGRRWSSEATVWTTTHGDEMWVLAQTDLVGMQRLRLFVAELTKNSIKPRLSFLHALSGVSKRNKLGQESFLSMVTTLRPLRILEFPWDPRSAQGAEDKRTTLYESNERALLRKSIAEYAGELIS
;
A
#
# COMPACT_ATOMS: atom_id res chain seq x y z
N MET A 1 -20.06 12.12 -16.16
CA MET A 1 -20.30 10.71 -15.79
C MET A 1 -19.33 9.93 -16.67
N GLY A 2 -18.12 9.67 -16.19
CA GLY A 2 -17.09 8.99 -16.99
C GLY A 2 -17.33 7.49 -16.91
N GLU A 3 -17.36 6.80 -18.05
CA GLU A 3 -17.35 5.34 -18.09
C GLU A 3 -16.15 4.85 -17.28
N MET A 4 -16.40 4.12 -16.19
CA MET A 4 -15.36 3.36 -15.53
C MET A 4 -14.94 2.27 -16.52
N LEU A 5 -13.75 2.41 -17.11
CA LEU A 5 -13.11 1.32 -17.85
C LEU A 5 -12.95 0.12 -16.91
N THR A 6 -13.87 -0.84 -17.01
CA THR A 6 -13.83 -2.09 -16.24
C THR A 6 -12.63 -2.89 -16.74
N GLN A 7 -11.69 -3.22 -15.84
CA GLN A 7 -10.53 -4.03 -16.20
C GLN A 7 -10.99 -5.46 -16.55
N SER A 8 -10.57 -5.93 -17.72
CA SER A 8 -10.97 -7.24 -18.26
C SER A 8 -9.86 -8.27 -18.07
N VAL A 9 -10.23 -9.50 -17.71
CA VAL A 9 -9.31 -10.64 -17.56
C VAL A 9 -9.82 -11.86 -18.32
N ALA A 10 -8.91 -12.57 -18.99
CA ALA A 10 -9.16 -13.89 -19.54
C ALA A 10 -8.26 -14.93 -18.85
N THR A 11 -8.84 -16.07 -18.49
CA THR A 11 -8.14 -17.18 -17.82
C THR A 11 -7.96 -18.36 -18.77
N ALA A 12 -6.81 -19.04 -18.68
CA ALA A 12 -6.52 -20.32 -19.32
C ALA A 12 -5.78 -21.20 -18.32
N ILE A 13 -6.54 -21.81 -17.42
CA ILE A 13 -6.03 -22.52 -16.23
C ILE A 13 -6.71 -23.88 -16.17
N ARG A 14 -5.93 -24.96 -16.24
CA ARG A 14 -6.46 -26.34 -16.27
C ARG A 14 -7.20 -26.72 -14.99
N SER A 15 -6.65 -26.36 -13.84
CA SER A 15 -7.28 -26.67 -12.54
C SER A 15 -8.54 -25.83 -12.33
N ALA A 16 -9.70 -26.48 -12.31
CA ALA A 16 -10.99 -25.82 -12.07
C ALA A 16 -11.05 -25.13 -10.69
N GLU A 17 -10.39 -25.70 -9.68
CA GLU A 17 -10.29 -25.09 -8.35
C GLU A 17 -9.47 -23.78 -8.40
N ALA A 18 -8.29 -23.81 -9.03
CA ALA A 18 -7.43 -22.64 -9.15
C ALA A 18 -8.08 -21.55 -10.04
N GLU A 19 -8.73 -21.94 -11.13
CA GLU A 19 -9.48 -21.04 -12.01
C GLU A 19 -10.62 -20.37 -11.26
N GLY A 20 -11.45 -21.16 -10.55
CA GLY A 20 -12.57 -20.65 -9.76
C GLY A 20 -12.11 -19.69 -8.66
N PHE A 21 -11.00 -20.00 -7.99
CA PHE A 21 -10.37 -19.13 -7.00
C PHE A 21 -9.89 -17.79 -7.60
N ILE A 22 -9.16 -17.83 -8.73
CA ILE A 22 -8.62 -16.64 -9.39
C ILE A 22 -9.75 -15.76 -9.94
N ALA A 23 -10.68 -16.35 -10.69
CA ALA A 23 -11.82 -15.64 -11.27
C ALA A 23 -12.73 -15.04 -10.20
N GLY A 24 -13.03 -15.80 -9.14
CA GLY A 24 -13.83 -15.33 -8.00
C GLY A 24 -13.15 -14.19 -7.24
N THR A 25 -11.84 -14.29 -7.01
CA THR A 25 -11.06 -13.22 -6.37
C THR A 25 -11.12 -11.95 -7.21
N LEU A 26 -10.87 -12.02 -8.52
CA LEU A 26 -10.86 -10.83 -9.38
C LEU A 26 -12.25 -10.21 -9.55
N PHE A 27 -13.28 -11.03 -9.67
CA PHE A 27 -14.66 -10.55 -9.68
C PHE A 27 -15.01 -9.78 -8.40
N SER A 28 -14.57 -10.26 -7.23
CA SER A 28 -14.77 -9.54 -5.96
C SER A 28 -14.09 -8.17 -5.92
N GLN A 29 -13.03 -7.98 -6.72
CA GLN A 29 -12.30 -6.72 -6.87
C GLN A 29 -12.82 -5.85 -8.02
N GLY A 30 -13.95 -6.22 -8.64
CA GLY A 30 -14.61 -5.45 -9.70
C GLY A 30 -14.06 -5.67 -11.10
N TRP A 31 -13.27 -6.72 -11.33
CA TRP A 31 -12.82 -7.10 -12.67
C TRP A 31 -13.90 -7.90 -13.40
N SER A 32 -13.99 -7.74 -14.71
CA SER A 32 -14.83 -8.59 -15.58
C SER A 32 -14.00 -9.75 -16.11
N VAL A 33 -14.47 -10.98 -15.90
CA VAL A 33 -13.87 -12.17 -16.51
C VAL A 33 -14.48 -12.34 -17.92
N SER A 34 -13.73 -11.97 -18.95
CA SER A 34 -14.22 -11.97 -20.34
C SER A 34 -14.21 -13.35 -20.97
N CYS A 35 -13.29 -14.23 -20.55
CA CYS A 35 -13.15 -15.58 -21.10
C CYS A 35 -12.53 -16.52 -20.06
N ARG A 36 -12.99 -17.78 -20.08
CA ARG A 36 -12.42 -18.91 -19.32
C ARG A 36 -12.09 -20.03 -20.31
N ALA A 37 -10.91 -19.96 -20.89
CA ALA A 37 -10.46 -20.90 -21.91
C ALA A 37 -10.07 -22.24 -21.29
N LEU A 38 -10.59 -23.33 -21.85
CA LEU A 38 -10.27 -24.70 -21.43
C LEU A 38 -8.95 -25.20 -22.05
N ASP A 39 -8.61 -24.65 -23.20
CA ASP A 39 -7.42 -24.95 -23.98
C ASP A 39 -6.77 -23.66 -24.49
N PHE A 40 -5.50 -23.76 -24.88
CA PHE A 40 -4.71 -22.60 -25.30
C PHE A 40 -5.17 -22.03 -26.64
N GLN A 41 -5.71 -22.85 -27.55
CA GLN A 41 -6.19 -22.38 -28.84
C GLN A 41 -7.44 -21.48 -28.68
N SER A 42 -8.35 -21.87 -27.78
CA SER A 42 -9.52 -21.08 -27.42
C SER A 42 -9.12 -19.71 -26.83
N LEU A 43 -8.03 -19.65 -26.05
CA LEU A 43 -7.48 -18.38 -25.56
C LEU A 43 -6.96 -17.52 -26.71
N LEU A 44 -6.18 -18.09 -27.63
CA LEU A 44 -5.63 -17.36 -28.78
C LEU A 44 -6.75 -16.78 -29.66
N ASN A 45 -7.77 -17.59 -29.96
CA ASN A 45 -8.93 -17.15 -30.73
C ASN A 45 -9.67 -15.97 -30.05
N HIS A 46 -9.76 -15.99 -28.72
CA HIS A 46 -10.35 -14.88 -27.95
C HIS A 46 -9.52 -13.60 -28.06
N VAL A 47 -8.19 -13.72 -27.93
CA VAL A 47 -7.28 -12.57 -28.01
C VAL A 47 -7.31 -11.92 -29.39
N GLU A 48 -7.36 -12.73 -30.46
CA GLU A 48 -7.44 -12.22 -31.84
C GLU A 48 -8.80 -11.61 -32.20
N GLY A 49 -9.88 -12.08 -31.56
CA GLY A 49 -11.25 -11.63 -31.81
C GLY A 49 -11.70 -10.40 -31.03
N THR A 50 -10.90 -9.91 -30.07
CA THR A 50 -11.27 -8.80 -29.18
C THR A 50 -10.36 -7.60 -29.44
N GLU A 51 -10.87 -6.36 -29.30
CA GLU A 51 -9.98 -5.19 -29.17
C GLU A 51 -9.10 -5.41 -27.92
N VAL A 52 -7.80 -5.59 -28.16
CA VAL A 52 -6.82 -6.08 -27.17
C VAL A 52 -6.58 -5.09 -26.01
N ASP A 53 -7.06 -3.85 -26.15
CA ASP A 53 -6.78 -2.78 -25.20
C ASP A 53 -7.36 -3.09 -23.81
N GLY A 54 -6.46 -3.40 -22.87
CA GLY A 54 -6.78 -3.54 -21.45
C GLY A 54 -7.11 -4.96 -20.97
N THR A 55 -7.04 -6.00 -21.81
CA THR A 55 -7.25 -7.40 -21.38
C THR A 55 -5.98 -7.99 -20.79
N LEU A 56 -6.06 -8.49 -19.54
CA LEU A 56 -5.00 -9.24 -18.87
C LEU A 56 -5.23 -10.76 -19.05
N LEU A 57 -4.18 -11.51 -19.41
CA LEU A 57 -4.26 -12.96 -19.51
C LEU A 57 -3.65 -13.64 -18.28
N LEU A 58 -4.34 -14.64 -17.74
CA LEU A 58 -3.85 -15.49 -16.65
C LEU A 58 -3.77 -16.93 -17.14
N ILE A 59 -2.56 -17.42 -17.38
CA ILE A 59 -2.29 -18.66 -18.10
C ILE A 59 -1.56 -19.62 -17.17
N SER A 60 -1.93 -20.89 -17.16
CA SER A 60 -1.18 -21.96 -16.49
C SER A 60 -0.36 -22.76 -17.49
N THR A 61 0.87 -23.14 -17.14
CA THR A 61 1.78 -23.90 -18.03
C THR A 61 1.25 -25.29 -18.40
N ASP A 62 0.29 -25.81 -17.65
CA ASP A 62 -0.34 -27.11 -17.89
C ASP A 62 -1.62 -27.02 -18.71
N VAL A 63 -2.04 -25.86 -19.20
CA VAL A 63 -3.23 -25.80 -20.07
C VAL A 63 -3.03 -26.61 -21.34
N GLU A 64 -4.10 -27.27 -21.82
CA GLU A 64 -4.01 -28.10 -23.02
C GLU A 64 -3.59 -27.27 -24.25
N GLY A 65 -2.66 -27.78 -25.05
CA GLY A 65 -2.15 -27.08 -26.23
C GLY A 65 -1.21 -25.90 -25.94
N PHE A 66 -0.79 -25.69 -24.68
CA PHE A 66 0.19 -24.67 -24.34
C PHE A 66 1.49 -24.84 -25.13
N SER A 67 1.99 -23.76 -25.72
CA SER A 67 3.23 -23.78 -26.49
C SER A 67 3.98 -22.45 -26.40
N LEU A 68 5.31 -22.51 -26.48
CA LEU A 68 6.17 -21.32 -26.55
C LEU A 68 5.86 -20.45 -27.77
N GLN A 69 5.51 -21.07 -28.90
CA GLN A 69 5.17 -20.36 -30.13
C GLN A 69 3.91 -19.51 -29.95
N GLY A 70 2.85 -20.06 -29.35
CA GLY A 70 1.65 -19.28 -29.06
C GLY A 70 1.88 -18.23 -27.97
N LEU A 71 2.78 -18.47 -27.01
CA LEU A 71 3.17 -17.45 -26.04
C LEU A 71 3.92 -16.27 -26.68
N GLU A 72 4.84 -16.55 -27.61
CA GLU A 72 5.52 -15.51 -28.40
C GLU A 72 4.55 -14.73 -29.27
N HIS A 73 3.52 -15.38 -29.83
CA HIS A 73 2.44 -14.70 -30.55
C HIS A 73 1.68 -13.72 -29.64
N ILE A 74 1.29 -14.14 -28.43
CA ILE A 74 0.67 -13.27 -27.41
C ILE A 74 1.57 -12.05 -27.09
N LYS A 75 2.89 -12.26 -26.97
CA LYS A 75 3.85 -11.18 -26.74
C LYS A 75 3.89 -10.19 -27.92
N GLN A 76 3.88 -10.69 -29.16
CA GLN A 76 3.89 -9.84 -30.37
C GLN A 76 2.62 -8.99 -30.50
N LEU A 77 1.48 -9.51 -30.03
CA LEU A 77 0.23 -8.75 -29.94
C LEU A 77 0.24 -7.67 -28.84
N GLY A 78 1.29 -7.61 -28.02
CA GLY A 78 1.43 -6.63 -26.93
C GLY A 78 0.51 -6.92 -25.74
N VAL A 79 -0.07 -8.12 -25.66
CA VAL A 79 -1.03 -8.47 -24.61
C VAL A 79 -0.27 -8.78 -23.32
N LYS A 80 -0.72 -8.21 -22.20
CA LYS A 80 -0.15 -8.51 -20.88
C LYS A 80 -0.62 -9.88 -20.41
N TYR A 81 0.30 -10.70 -19.93
CA TYR A 81 -0.03 -12.01 -19.37
C TYR A 81 0.75 -12.29 -18.08
N PHE A 82 0.20 -13.19 -17.26
CA PHE A 82 0.92 -13.93 -16.24
C PHE A 82 0.92 -15.41 -16.57
N LEU A 83 2.09 -16.02 -16.42
CA LEU A 83 2.26 -17.45 -16.58
C LEU A 83 2.48 -18.10 -15.21
N PHE A 84 1.55 -18.95 -14.80
CA PHE A 84 1.61 -19.71 -13.57
C PHE A 84 2.23 -21.09 -13.83
N ALA A 85 3.27 -21.41 -13.09
CA ALA A 85 3.92 -22.71 -13.13
C ALA A 85 3.05 -23.74 -12.40
N ALA A 86 2.53 -24.72 -13.14
CA ALA A 86 1.73 -25.81 -12.59
C ALA A 86 2.56 -26.80 -11.74
N THR A 87 3.86 -26.91 -12.03
CA THR A 87 4.82 -27.76 -11.31
C THR A 87 6.10 -27.00 -11.00
N ILE A 88 6.90 -27.51 -10.06
CA ILE A 88 8.22 -26.94 -9.74
C ILE A 88 9.13 -26.97 -10.97
N ASP A 89 9.14 -28.09 -11.69
CA ASP A 89 9.96 -28.30 -12.89
C ASP A 89 9.56 -27.39 -14.05
N ALA A 90 8.31 -26.92 -14.09
CA ALA A 90 7.85 -25.99 -15.13
C ALA A 90 8.62 -24.65 -15.09
N ARG A 91 9.20 -24.27 -13.94
CA ARG A 91 10.03 -23.05 -13.85
C ARG A 91 11.39 -23.19 -14.53
N GLU A 92 11.88 -24.42 -14.71
CA GLU A 92 13.12 -24.67 -15.46
C GLU A 92 12.89 -24.52 -16.97
N LEU A 93 11.73 -24.96 -17.47
CA LEU A 93 11.34 -24.78 -18.87
C LEU A 93 10.85 -23.37 -19.19
N TYR A 94 10.21 -22.70 -18.23
CA TYR A 94 9.59 -21.38 -18.40
C TYR A 94 10.11 -20.42 -17.31
N PRO A 95 11.28 -19.79 -17.52
CA PRO A 95 11.90 -18.92 -16.52
C PRO A 95 11.04 -17.71 -16.13
N GLU A 96 10.12 -17.28 -16.99
CA GLU A 96 9.14 -16.21 -16.69
C GLU A 96 7.94 -16.68 -15.86
N ALA A 97 7.76 -18.00 -15.65
CA ALA A 97 6.62 -18.53 -14.91
C ALA A 97 6.78 -18.32 -13.40
N ILE A 98 5.71 -17.86 -12.76
CA ILE A 98 5.63 -17.61 -11.32
C ILE A 98 4.80 -18.69 -10.62
N ALA A 99 4.87 -18.77 -9.30
CA ALA A 99 4.00 -19.68 -8.54
C ALA A 99 2.53 -19.32 -8.79
N THR A 100 1.67 -20.33 -8.90
CA THR A 100 0.23 -20.12 -8.80
C THR A 100 -0.10 -19.52 -7.44
N PRO A 101 -0.77 -18.36 -7.36
CA PRO A 101 -1.12 -17.75 -6.09
C PRO A 101 -2.11 -18.64 -5.35
N THR A 102 -1.90 -18.76 -4.05
CA THR A 102 -2.74 -19.59 -3.16
C THR A 102 -3.64 -18.74 -2.27
N THR A 103 -3.39 -17.43 -2.21
CA THR A 103 -4.19 -16.48 -1.43
C THR A 103 -4.62 -15.27 -2.27
N PRO A 104 -5.77 -14.64 -1.98
CA PRO A 104 -6.22 -13.46 -2.72
C PRO A 104 -5.19 -12.33 -2.72
N LEU A 105 -4.47 -12.19 -1.60
CA LEU A 105 -3.46 -11.16 -1.42
C LEU A 105 -2.25 -11.37 -2.34
N GLU A 106 -1.79 -12.62 -2.51
CA GLU A 106 -0.71 -12.96 -3.45
C GLU A 106 -1.12 -12.61 -4.88
N LEU A 107 -2.31 -13.05 -5.31
CA LEU A 107 -2.82 -12.77 -6.66
C LEU A 107 -2.92 -11.25 -6.91
N LEU A 108 -3.47 -10.51 -5.96
CA LEU A 108 -3.62 -9.06 -6.09
C LEU A 108 -2.29 -8.33 -6.01
N GLY A 109 -1.34 -8.80 -5.21
CA GLY A 109 0.03 -8.27 -5.19
C GLY A 109 0.72 -8.45 -6.53
N ILE A 110 0.63 -9.65 -7.11
CA ILE A 110 1.18 -9.97 -8.44
C ILE A 110 0.59 -9.02 -9.51
N ILE A 111 -0.74 -8.92 -9.57
CA ILE A 111 -1.43 -8.08 -10.56
C ILE A 111 -1.10 -6.61 -10.36
N ARG A 112 -1.16 -6.10 -9.12
CA ARG A 112 -0.85 -4.70 -8.80
C ARG A 112 0.60 -4.33 -9.14
N GLY A 113 1.56 -5.25 -8.99
CA GLY A 113 2.98 -5.01 -9.31
C GLY A 113 3.29 -5.03 -10.81
N SER A 114 2.75 -5.99 -11.56
CA SER A 114 3.00 -6.11 -13.02
C SER A 114 2.26 -5.05 -13.86
N LEU A 115 1.14 -4.52 -13.35
CA LEU A 115 0.46 -3.42 -14.02
C LEU A 115 1.32 -2.14 -14.08
N ARG A 116 2.36 -2.04 -13.24
CA ARG A 116 3.13 -0.81 -12.98
C ARG A 116 4.60 -0.88 -13.40
N THR A 117 5.22 -2.06 -13.43
CA THR A 117 6.63 -2.25 -13.83
C THR A 117 6.81 -3.43 -14.79
N PRO A 118 7.65 -3.33 -15.85
CA PRO A 118 8.07 -4.51 -16.60
C PRO A 118 8.82 -5.45 -15.63
N LEU A 119 8.55 -6.76 -15.69
CA LEU A 119 9.09 -7.80 -14.80
C LEU A 119 10.61 -7.68 -14.59
N ILE A 120 11.06 -6.94 -13.56
CA ILE A 120 12.46 -6.91 -13.15
C ILE A 120 12.71 -8.16 -12.31
N ARG A 121 13.66 -8.98 -12.77
CA ARG A 121 14.08 -10.24 -12.16
C ARG A 121 14.38 -10.08 -10.67
N SER A 122 13.90 -11.02 -9.87
CA SER A 122 14.31 -11.15 -8.47
C SER A 122 15.80 -11.51 -8.40
N THR A 123 16.61 -10.55 -7.94
CA THR A 123 17.88 -10.90 -7.31
C THR A 123 17.57 -11.59 -5.98
N ARG A 124 18.44 -12.52 -5.55
CA ARG A 124 18.27 -13.33 -4.35
C ARG A 124 17.79 -12.48 -3.16
N ALA A 125 16.55 -12.69 -2.72
CA ALA A 125 15.91 -11.85 -1.72
C ALA A 125 16.72 -11.86 -0.41
N LYS A 126 17.21 -10.69 0.00
CA LYS A 126 17.81 -10.51 1.33
C LYS A 126 16.71 -10.73 2.38
N PRO A 127 17.05 -11.25 3.58
CA PRO A 127 16.08 -11.36 4.65
C PRO A 127 15.50 -9.98 4.97
N ILE A 128 14.17 -9.90 5.03
CA ILE A 128 13.46 -8.69 5.42
C ILE A 128 13.71 -8.46 6.91
N ARG A 129 14.18 -7.26 7.25
CA ARG A 129 14.45 -6.82 8.62
C ARG A 129 13.40 -5.81 9.10
N SER A 130 12.90 -4.98 8.19
CA SER A 130 12.06 -3.85 8.53
C SER A 130 10.65 -4.26 8.93
N LYS A 131 10.13 -3.66 10.01
CA LYS A 131 8.70 -3.53 10.25
C LYS A 131 8.17 -2.28 9.55
N ILE A 132 7.27 -2.45 8.60
CA ILE A 132 6.77 -1.39 7.71
C ILE A 132 5.39 -0.92 8.19
N ILE A 133 5.28 0.38 8.46
CA ILE A 133 4.08 1.01 9.02
C ILE A 133 3.63 2.12 8.07
N GLY A 134 2.50 1.92 7.41
CA GLY A 134 1.84 2.97 6.63
C GLY A 134 0.97 3.84 7.53
N ILE A 135 1.09 5.16 7.45
CA ILE A 135 0.25 6.10 8.17
C ILE A 135 -0.58 6.86 7.17
N CYS A 136 -1.89 6.85 7.38
CA CYS A 136 -2.82 7.59 6.53
C CYS A 136 -3.96 8.20 7.35
N ALA A 137 -4.66 9.15 6.75
CA ALA A 137 -5.92 9.66 7.27
C ALA A 137 -7.10 9.20 6.39
N ALA A 138 -8.17 8.73 7.03
CA ALA A 138 -9.45 8.47 6.37
C ALA A 138 -10.25 9.77 6.11
N SER A 139 -9.82 10.87 6.70
CA SER A 139 -10.44 12.20 6.56
C SER A 139 -9.36 13.24 6.25
N HIS A 140 -9.61 14.52 6.48
CA HIS A 140 -8.60 15.57 6.32
C HIS A 140 -7.26 15.19 6.99
N SER A 141 -6.13 15.72 6.51
CA SER A 141 -4.77 15.33 6.92
C SER A 141 -4.39 15.65 8.37
N LEU A 142 -5.36 16.00 9.22
CA LEU A 142 -5.11 16.55 10.55
C LEU A 142 -4.29 15.55 11.37
N GLY A 143 -3.04 15.93 11.62
CA GLY A 143 -2.10 15.17 12.43
C GLY A 143 -1.47 13.94 11.77
N CYS A 144 -1.76 13.63 10.50
CA CYS A 144 -1.21 12.44 9.82
C CYS A 144 0.32 12.54 9.70
N THR A 145 0.82 13.57 9.03
CA THR A 145 2.26 13.83 8.91
C THR A 145 2.92 14.08 10.27
N THR A 146 2.22 14.76 11.19
CA THR A 146 2.71 14.96 12.56
C THR A 146 2.90 13.62 13.27
N LEU A 147 1.95 12.70 13.16
CA LEU A 147 2.07 11.35 13.71
C LEU A 147 3.23 10.59 13.07
N ALA A 148 3.38 10.64 11.75
CA ALA A 148 4.48 9.96 11.04
C ALA A 148 5.86 10.46 11.47
N ILE A 149 6.08 11.77 11.46
CA ILE A 149 7.33 12.38 11.91
C ILE A 149 7.66 11.96 13.34
N ASN A 150 6.69 12.07 14.24
CA ASN A 150 6.95 11.85 15.66
C ASN A 150 7.03 10.37 16.03
N LEU A 151 6.28 9.50 15.37
CA LEU A 151 6.44 8.05 15.54
C LEU A 151 7.83 7.61 15.11
N ALA A 152 8.30 8.09 13.95
CA ALA A 152 9.64 7.78 13.47
C ALA A 152 10.74 8.30 14.40
N ALA A 153 10.55 9.51 14.96
CA ALA A 153 11.46 10.08 15.95
C ALA A 153 11.52 9.25 17.23
N GLU A 154 10.39 8.88 17.83
CA GLU A 154 10.38 8.06 19.07
C GLU A 154 10.99 6.66 18.86
N LEU A 155 10.78 6.07 17.69
CA LEU A 155 11.43 4.81 17.31
C LEU A 155 12.97 4.99 17.18
N ALA A 156 13.42 6.09 16.58
CA ALA A 156 14.85 6.39 16.42
C ALA A 156 15.55 6.69 17.77
N GLU A 157 14.87 7.42 18.67
CA GLU A 157 15.31 7.65 20.06
C GLU A 157 15.41 6.34 20.86
N SER A 158 14.65 5.32 20.48
CA SER A 158 14.74 3.96 21.02
C SER A 158 15.82 3.09 20.33
N GLU A 159 16.82 3.74 19.74
CA GLU A 159 17.96 3.14 19.03
C GLU A 159 17.60 2.25 17.83
N LYS A 160 16.42 2.44 17.24
CA LYS A 160 16.02 1.72 16.03
C LYS A 160 16.48 2.46 14.80
N LYS A 161 16.97 1.74 13.79
CA LYS A 161 17.29 2.34 12.50
C LYS A 161 16.00 2.60 11.72
N VAL A 162 15.55 3.85 11.62
CA VAL A 162 14.23 4.21 11.05
C VAL A 162 14.35 4.96 9.72
N LEU A 163 13.58 4.54 8.73
CA LEU A 163 13.34 5.31 7.51
C LEU A 163 11.95 5.96 7.57
N LEU A 164 11.89 7.29 7.49
CA LEU A 164 10.68 8.08 7.34
C LEU A 164 10.48 8.43 5.86
N VAL A 165 9.35 8.00 5.29
CA VAL A 165 9.04 8.21 3.87
C VAL A 165 7.91 9.22 3.74
N ASP A 166 8.17 10.35 3.09
CA ASP A 166 7.11 11.28 2.65
C ASP A 166 6.54 10.75 1.34
N ALA A 167 5.37 10.11 1.43
CA ALA A 167 4.66 9.52 0.31
C ALA A 167 3.37 10.27 -0.02
N HIS A 168 3.17 11.48 0.52
CA HIS A 168 2.01 12.28 0.19
C HIS A 168 2.20 12.96 -1.18
N GLY A 169 1.85 12.26 -2.25
CA GLY A 169 2.15 12.69 -3.63
C GLY A 169 1.55 14.03 -4.12
N TYR A 170 0.69 14.70 -3.33
CA TYR A 170 0.16 16.02 -3.68
C TYR A 170 0.60 17.13 -2.73
N PHE A 171 0.86 16.77 -1.46
CA PHE A 171 1.19 17.73 -0.41
C PHE A 171 2.32 17.18 0.48
N PRO A 172 3.50 16.88 -0.10
CA PRO A 172 4.65 16.48 0.70
C PRO A 172 5.02 17.62 1.64
N SER A 173 5.27 17.30 2.91
CA SER A 173 5.47 18.32 3.95
C SER A 173 6.45 17.94 5.05
N ILE A 174 7.00 16.73 5.05
CA ILE A 174 7.99 16.28 6.05
C ILE A 174 9.21 17.19 6.03
N ALA A 175 9.77 17.46 4.83
CA ALA A 175 10.92 18.32 4.69
C ALA A 175 10.68 19.73 5.26
N LEU A 176 9.51 20.30 4.97
CA LEU A 176 9.12 21.62 5.46
C LEU A 176 8.96 21.65 6.98
N LYS A 177 8.31 20.63 7.55
CA LYS A 177 8.05 20.51 9.00
C LYS A 177 9.30 20.23 9.82
N LEU A 178 10.33 19.61 9.23
CA LEU A 178 11.61 19.34 9.88
C LEU A 178 12.72 20.33 9.49
N GLY A 179 12.45 21.27 8.57
CA GLY A 179 13.45 22.23 8.11
C GLY A 179 14.54 21.62 7.23
N GLU A 180 14.31 20.43 6.71
CA GLU A 180 15.22 19.70 5.82
C GLU A 180 15.20 20.28 4.41
N ARG A 181 16.38 20.35 3.77
CA ARG A 181 16.53 20.93 2.42
C ARG A 181 16.95 19.88 1.41
N GLY A 182 16.25 19.81 0.29
CA GLY A 182 16.63 18.97 -0.85
C GLY A 182 16.22 17.50 -0.72
N LEU A 183 15.27 17.16 0.16
CA LEU A 183 14.66 15.82 0.15
C LEU A 183 13.94 15.56 -1.17
N ASN A 184 13.20 16.56 -1.66
CA ASN A 184 12.50 16.59 -2.94
C ASN A 184 13.39 16.51 -4.21
N SER A 185 14.72 16.58 -4.06
CA SER A 185 15.67 16.49 -5.18
C SER A 185 16.64 15.32 -5.01
N SER A 186 16.50 14.54 -3.94
CA SER A 186 17.28 13.35 -3.67
C SER A 186 16.53 12.13 -4.17
N SER A 187 17.17 11.35 -5.04
CA SER A 187 16.70 10.01 -5.38
C SER A 187 17.10 8.96 -4.34
N GLU A 188 18.00 9.34 -3.42
CA GLU A 188 18.54 8.48 -2.37
C GLU A 188 17.97 8.81 -0.97
N VAL A 189 18.02 7.81 -0.09
CA VAL A 189 17.70 7.94 1.33
C VAL A 189 18.75 8.81 2.02
N ARG A 190 18.33 9.78 2.84
CA ARG A 190 19.26 10.70 3.53
C ARG A 190 19.12 10.62 5.04
N SER A 191 20.24 10.64 5.76
CA SER A 191 20.23 10.78 7.22
C SER A 191 19.84 12.22 7.58
N ILE A 192 18.84 12.36 8.44
CA ILE A 192 18.36 13.67 8.93
C ILE A 192 18.63 13.86 10.42
N SER A 193 18.70 12.78 11.20
CA SER A 193 19.20 12.81 12.58
C SER A 193 19.75 11.43 12.98
N ASN A 194 20.18 11.29 14.24
CA ASN A 194 20.69 10.02 14.74
C ASN A 194 19.63 8.92 14.60
N ASN A 195 19.99 7.81 13.97
CA ASN A 195 19.09 6.69 13.70
C ASN A 195 17.82 7.01 12.89
N LEU A 196 17.71 8.22 12.31
CA LEU A 196 16.58 8.63 11.48
C LEU A 196 17.04 9.07 10.09
N TRP A 197 16.46 8.42 9.09
CA TRP A 197 16.65 8.74 7.69
C TRP A 197 15.32 9.15 7.07
N ALA A 198 15.37 9.93 6.00
CA ALA A 198 14.21 10.38 5.25
C ALA A 198 14.34 10.13 3.75
N LEU A 199 13.21 9.89 3.11
CA LEU A 199 13.04 9.81 1.66
C LEU A 199 11.73 10.50 1.27
N GLU A 200 11.74 11.37 0.26
CA GLU A 200 10.52 11.98 -0.28
C GLU A 200 10.25 11.40 -1.66
N ILE A 201 9.08 10.78 -1.84
CA ILE A 201 8.67 10.20 -3.11
C ILE A 201 8.18 11.32 -4.05
N THR A 202 8.82 11.44 -5.20
CA THR A 202 8.53 12.47 -6.21
C THR A 202 8.19 11.84 -7.54
N GLN A 203 7.45 12.58 -8.37
CA GLN A 203 7.10 12.11 -9.71
C GLN A 203 8.33 11.87 -10.60
N SER A 204 9.34 12.73 -10.50
CA SER A 204 10.52 12.69 -11.38
C SER A 204 11.47 11.52 -11.09
N GLU A 205 11.52 11.06 -9.84
CA GLU A 205 12.49 10.05 -9.38
C GLU A 205 11.81 8.75 -8.90
N ILE A 206 10.54 8.55 -9.25
CA ILE A 206 9.69 7.49 -8.67
C ILE A 206 10.34 6.10 -8.78
N ASP A 207 10.84 5.70 -9.95
CA ASP A 207 11.40 4.36 -10.15
C ASP A 207 12.64 4.11 -9.28
N THR A 208 13.53 5.12 -9.21
CA THR A 208 14.74 5.07 -8.39
C THR A 208 14.39 5.02 -6.90
N GLN A 209 13.43 5.84 -6.47
CA GLN A 209 13.03 5.95 -5.08
C GLN A 209 12.25 4.71 -4.60
N MET A 210 11.40 4.13 -5.45
CA MET A 210 10.73 2.86 -5.14
C MET A 210 11.74 1.70 -5.08
N THR A 211 12.80 1.73 -5.89
CA THR A 211 13.91 0.77 -5.79
C THR A 211 14.69 0.95 -4.47
N ALA A 212 14.97 2.19 -4.07
CA ALA A 212 15.59 2.49 -2.78
C ALA A 212 14.73 2.01 -1.61
N LEU A 213 13.41 2.18 -1.70
CA LEU A 213 12.45 1.71 -0.71
C LEU A 213 12.41 0.18 -0.61
N GLU A 214 12.56 -0.54 -1.74
CA GLU A 214 12.67 -2.00 -1.75
C GLU A 214 13.95 -2.47 -1.06
N HIS A 215 15.09 -1.82 -1.30
CA HIS A 215 16.34 -2.13 -0.62
C HIS A 215 16.26 -1.85 0.89
N ALA A 216 15.59 -0.75 1.29
CA ALA A 216 15.44 -0.34 2.67
C ALA A 216 14.80 -1.44 3.55
N ARG A 217 13.99 -2.33 2.97
CA ARG A 217 13.35 -3.45 3.69
C ARG A 217 14.33 -4.38 4.40
N SER A 218 15.55 -4.47 3.87
CA SER A 218 16.63 -5.29 4.43
C SER A 218 17.61 -4.51 5.31
N GLU A 219 17.55 -3.18 5.28
CA GLU A 219 18.56 -2.31 5.90
C GLU A 219 18.08 -1.62 7.17
N PHE A 220 16.78 -1.37 7.29
CA PHE A 220 16.17 -0.62 8.39
C PHE A 220 15.41 -1.55 9.34
N ASP A 221 15.30 -1.14 10.60
CA ASP A 221 14.45 -1.80 11.59
C ASP A 221 12.98 -1.40 11.39
N PHE A 222 12.74 -0.15 11.05
CA PHE A 222 11.40 0.38 10.79
C PHE A 222 11.38 1.23 9.52
N ILE A 223 10.28 1.13 8.78
CA ILE A 223 9.95 2.05 7.69
C ILE A 223 8.58 2.65 7.99
N VAL A 224 8.53 3.96 8.25
CA VAL A 224 7.30 4.71 8.52
C VAL A 224 6.95 5.49 7.26
N VAL A 225 5.80 5.21 6.66
CA VAL A 225 5.39 5.82 5.37
C VAL A 225 4.21 6.75 5.61
N ASP A 226 4.40 8.07 5.41
CA ASP A 226 3.31 9.05 5.43
C ASP A 226 2.59 9.06 4.07
N LEU A 227 1.44 8.39 4.01
CA LEU A 227 0.59 8.32 2.82
C LEU A 227 -0.33 9.54 2.70
N GLY A 228 -0.39 10.39 3.73
CA GLY A 228 -1.34 11.51 3.79
C GLY A 228 -2.81 11.06 3.81
N VAL A 229 -3.67 11.81 3.15
CA VAL A 229 -5.10 11.49 3.05
C VAL A 229 -5.33 10.50 1.93
N LEU A 230 -5.93 9.34 2.26
CA LEU A 230 -6.37 8.39 1.25
C LEU A 230 -7.81 8.71 0.83
N SER A 231 -7.99 8.90 -0.47
CA SER A 231 -9.29 9.05 -1.13
C SER A 231 -9.38 8.09 -2.30
N ASP A 232 -10.60 7.59 -2.58
CA ASP A 232 -10.86 6.60 -3.64
C ASP A 232 -9.86 5.44 -3.56
N PHE A 233 -9.81 4.76 -2.41
CA PHE A 233 -8.80 3.75 -2.10
C PHE A 233 -8.78 2.64 -3.15
N SER A 234 -9.94 2.21 -3.62
CA SER A 234 -10.07 1.20 -4.69
C SER A 234 -9.41 1.66 -6.00
N ALA A 235 -9.63 2.92 -6.39
CA ALA A 235 -9.02 3.51 -7.58
C ALA A 235 -7.51 3.71 -7.40
N THR A 236 -7.06 3.99 -6.18
CA THR A 236 -5.63 4.10 -5.85
C THR A 236 -4.92 2.75 -6.01
N LEU A 237 -5.55 1.66 -5.55
CA LEU A 237 -4.99 0.30 -5.65
C LEU A 237 -4.91 -0.22 -7.09
N SER A 238 -5.83 0.19 -7.97
CA SER A 238 -5.88 -0.22 -9.38
C SER A 238 -5.24 0.78 -10.35
N GLY A 239 -5.05 2.03 -9.94
CA GLY A 239 -4.59 3.14 -10.77
C GLY A 239 -3.07 3.20 -10.97
N ARG A 240 -2.62 3.71 -12.12
CA ARG A 240 -1.18 3.79 -12.49
C ARG A 240 -0.58 5.18 -12.28
N ARG A 241 -1.16 5.99 -11.39
CA ARG A 241 -0.63 7.32 -11.08
C ARG A 241 0.58 7.15 -10.18
N TRP A 242 1.64 7.92 -10.42
CA TRP A 242 2.83 7.93 -9.58
C TRP A 242 2.48 8.14 -8.09
N SER A 243 1.47 8.97 -7.80
CA SER A 243 0.98 9.26 -6.45
C SER A 243 0.43 8.02 -5.72
N SER A 244 0.08 6.95 -6.46
CA SER A 244 -0.46 5.71 -5.91
C SER A 244 0.63 4.68 -5.59
N GLU A 245 1.85 4.82 -6.13
CA GLU A 245 2.90 3.80 -6.06
C GLU A 245 3.30 3.47 -4.63
N ALA A 246 3.56 4.49 -3.80
CA ALA A 246 3.91 4.29 -2.40
C ALA A 246 2.75 3.70 -1.58
N THR A 247 1.50 4.07 -1.89
CA THR A 247 0.31 3.46 -1.24
C THR A 247 0.21 1.99 -1.59
N VAL A 248 0.35 1.63 -2.87
CA VAL A 248 0.30 0.25 -3.35
C VAL A 248 1.42 -0.56 -2.73
N TRP A 249 2.66 -0.08 -2.78
CA TRP A 249 3.80 -0.71 -2.15
C TRP A 249 3.55 -0.97 -0.66
N THR A 250 3.01 0.02 0.05
CA THR A 250 2.66 -0.12 1.47
C THR A 250 1.57 -1.17 1.68
N THR A 251 0.56 -1.24 0.81
CA THR A 251 -0.51 -2.25 0.90
C THR A 251 -0.07 -3.66 0.53
N THR A 252 1.07 -3.80 -0.14
CA THR A 252 1.66 -5.08 -0.54
C THR A 252 2.74 -5.54 0.44
N HIS A 253 3.50 -4.62 1.03
CA HIS A 253 4.65 -4.93 1.86
C HIS A 253 4.49 -4.60 3.33
N GLY A 254 3.62 -3.66 3.67
CA GLY A 254 3.38 -3.20 5.04
C GLY A 254 2.96 -4.30 6.01
N ASP A 255 3.41 -4.17 7.25
CA ASP A 255 3.01 -5.03 8.37
C ASP A 255 1.80 -4.44 9.10
N GLU A 256 1.78 -3.11 9.26
CA GLU A 256 0.66 -2.37 9.85
C GLU A 256 0.27 -1.16 8.99
N MET A 257 -1.02 -0.84 8.94
CA MET A 257 -1.53 0.40 8.35
C MET A 257 -2.37 1.12 9.39
N TRP A 258 -1.91 2.30 9.78
CA TRP A 258 -2.46 3.15 10.83
C TRP A 258 -3.34 4.22 10.19
N VAL A 259 -4.63 4.16 10.51
CA VAL A 259 -5.66 5.01 9.92
C VAL A 259 -6.14 6.02 10.95
N LEU A 260 -5.77 7.27 10.75
CA LEU A 260 -6.22 8.39 11.56
C LEU A 260 -7.60 8.86 11.11
N ALA A 261 -8.54 8.99 12.04
CA ALA A 261 -9.88 9.46 11.73
C ALA A 261 -10.44 10.40 12.81
N GLN A 262 -11.22 11.38 12.36
CA GLN A 262 -12.00 12.27 13.20
C GLN A 262 -13.48 11.88 13.19
N THR A 263 -14.18 12.23 14.26
CA THR A 263 -15.59 11.90 14.46
C THR A 263 -16.51 13.10 14.34
N ASP A 264 -16.09 14.15 13.62
CA ASP A 264 -17.01 15.18 13.15
C ASP A 264 -17.88 14.66 12.01
N LEU A 265 -18.85 15.46 11.54
CA LEU A 265 -19.84 15.00 10.56
C LEU A 265 -19.19 14.52 9.26
N VAL A 266 -18.19 15.26 8.76
CA VAL A 266 -17.49 14.95 7.51
C VAL A 266 -16.53 13.79 7.70
N GLY A 267 -15.75 13.78 8.79
CA GLY A 267 -14.82 12.71 9.12
C GLY A 267 -15.51 11.35 9.26
N MET A 268 -16.67 11.29 9.94
CA MET A 268 -17.46 10.05 10.04
C MET A 268 -17.97 9.55 8.70
N GLN A 269 -18.42 10.45 7.81
CA GLN A 269 -18.86 10.04 6.47
C GLN A 269 -17.69 9.52 5.63
N ARG A 270 -16.53 10.17 5.69
CA ARG A 270 -15.34 9.71 4.95
C ARG A 270 -14.80 8.39 5.49
N LEU A 271 -14.75 8.23 6.82
CA LEU A 271 -14.38 6.96 7.45
C LEU A 271 -15.33 5.82 7.02
N ARG A 272 -16.64 6.08 6.93
CA ARG A 272 -17.62 5.09 6.46
C ARG A 272 -17.31 4.62 5.04
N LEU A 273 -17.02 5.55 4.13
CA LEU A 273 -16.65 5.22 2.75
C LEU A 273 -15.34 4.42 2.71
N PHE A 274 -14.33 4.87 3.47
CA PHE A 274 -13.04 4.20 3.54
C PHE A 274 -13.14 2.77 4.10
N VAL A 275 -13.92 2.55 5.17
CA VAL A 275 -14.19 1.22 5.74
C VAL A 275 -14.92 0.31 4.73
N ALA A 276 -15.87 0.86 3.98
CA ALA A 276 -16.56 0.12 2.93
C ALA A 276 -15.62 -0.28 1.78
N GLU A 277 -14.65 0.57 1.44
CA GLU A 277 -13.60 0.25 0.46
C GLU A 277 -12.63 -0.82 1.00
N LEU A 278 -12.17 -0.71 2.24
CA LEU A 278 -11.29 -1.70 2.87
C LEU A 278 -11.94 -3.08 2.98
N THR A 279 -13.24 -3.14 3.24
CA THR A 279 -13.97 -4.43 3.29
C THR A 279 -13.96 -5.14 1.93
N LYS A 280 -13.92 -4.38 0.84
CA LYS A 280 -13.93 -4.90 -0.53
C LYS A 280 -12.54 -5.16 -1.09
N ASN A 281 -11.51 -4.53 -0.54
CA ASN A 281 -10.15 -4.58 -1.08
C ASN A 281 -9.21 -5.27 -0.10
N SER A 282 -8.68 -6.43 -0.50
CA SER A 282 -7.66 -7.11 0.31
C SER A 282 -6.31 -6.38 0.24
N ILE A 283 -5.71 -6.17 1.41
CA ILE A 283 -4.38 -5.58 1.61
C ILE A 283 -3.61 -6.41 2.64
N LYS A 284 -2.27 -6.37 2.57
CA LYS A 284 -1.40 -7.09 3.49
C LYS A 284 -1.40 -6.53 4.92
N PRO A 285 -1.28 -5.21 5.13
CA PRO A 285 -1.03 -4.68 6.46
C PRO A 285 -2.22 -4.92 7.39
N ARG A 286 -1.93 -5.22 8.66
CA ARG A 286 -2.98 -5.24 9.69
C ARG A 286 -3.39 -3.81 10.02
N LEU A 287 -4.69 -3.58 10.14
CA LEU A 287 -5.23 -2.25 10.36
C LEU A 287 -5.16 -1.86 11.84
N SER A 288 -4.67 -0.66 12.13
CA SER A 288 -4.84 0.00 13.42
C SER A 288 -5.56 1.32 13.20
N PHE A 289 -6.54 1.64 14.03
CA PHE A 289 -7.30 2.89 13.90
C PHE A 289 -6.97 3.82 15.04
N LEU A 290 -6.69 5.09 14.70
CA LEU A 290 -6.43 6.15 15.66
C LEU A 290 -7.60 7.13 15.65
N HIS A 291 -8.30 7.23 16.78
CA HIS A 291 -9.37 8.21 16.95
C HIS A 291 -8.76 9.55 17.36
N ALA A 292 -8.73 10.51 16.43
CA ALA A 292 -8.26 11.86 16.71
C ALA A 292 -9.27 12.61 17.60
N LEU A 293 -8.87 12.88 18.84
CA LEU A 293 -9.66 13.58 19.85
C LEU A 293 -9.23 15.04 19.95
N SER A 294 -10.12 15.98 19.65
CA SER A 294 -9.90 17.42 19.85
C SER A 294 -10.73 17.94 21.04
N GLY A 295 -10.07 18.14 22.19
CA GLY A 295 -10.70 18.68 23.40
C GLY A 295 -11.66 17.72 24.12
N VAL A 296 -11.89 17.91 25.42
CA VAL A 296 -12.73 17.04 26.26
C VAL A 296 -14.17 17.58 26.26
N SER A 297 -15.05 17.05 25.40
CA SER A 297 -16.47 17.43 25.41
C SER A 297 -17.39 16.21 25.46
N LYS A 298 -18.58 16.34 26.09
CA LYS A 298 -19.61 15.28 26.13
C LYS A 298 -20.06 14.81 24.74
N ARG A 299 -19.90 15.64 23.69
CA ARG A 299 -20.16 15.30 22.29
C ARG A 299 -19.23 14.19 21.77
N ASN A 300 -18.07 13.99 22.40
CA ASN A 300 -17.11 12.98 22.00
C ASN A 300 -17.58 11.55 22.30
N LYS A 301 -18.44 11.33 23.30
CA LYS A 301 -18.85 9.97 23.69
C LYS A 301 -19.68 9.27 22.61
N LEU A 302 -20.67 9.96 22.04
CA LEU A 302 -21.47 9.43 20.93
C LEU A 302 -20.62 9.24 19.67
N GLY A 303 -19.68 10.16 19.40
CA GLY A 303 -18.73 10.03 18.29
C GLY A 303 -17.81 8.82 18.46
N GLN A 304 -17.35 8.56 19.69
CA GLN A 304 -16.50 7.42 20.04
C GLN A 304 -17.25 6.09 19.88
N GLU A 305 -18.48 5.98 20.38
CA GLU A 305 -19.31 4.77 20.18
C GLU A 305 -19.56 4.51 18.68
N SER A 306 -19.83 5.55 17.90
CA SER A 306 -20.03 5.42 16.45
C SER A 306 -18.75 5.02 15.71
N PHE A 307 -17.61 5.60 16.08
CA PHE A 307 -16.30 5.24 15.55
C PHE A 307 -15.97 3.77 15.84
N LEU A 308 -16.09 3.35 17.10
CA LEU A 308 -15.83 1.97 17.53
C LEU A 308 -16.72 0.97 16.78
N SER A 309 -18.03 1.25 16.69
CA SER A 309 -18.97 0.40 15.96
C SER A 309 -18.59 0.24 14.48
N MET A 310 -18.05 1.29 13.87
CA MET A 310 -17.65 1.26 12.47
C MET A 310 -16.36 0.46 12.23
N VAL A 311 -15.30 0.76 12.98
CA VAL A 311 -13.96 0.19 12.71
C VAL A 311 -13.82 -1.26 13.19
N THR A 312 -14.57 -1.67 14.22
CA THR A 312 -14.51 -3.04 14.76
C THR A 312 -14.96 -4.10 13.76
N THR A 313 -15.75 -3.73 12.74
CA THR A 313 -16.14 -4.62 11.63
C THR A 313 -14.95 -5.15 10.85
N LEU A 314 -13.85 -4.39 10.80
CA LEU A 314 -12.60 -4.76 10.12
C LEU A 314 -11.65 -5.58 10.99
N ARG A 315 -12.03 -5.87 12.24
CA ARG A 315 -11.20 -6.59 13.24
C ARG A 315 -9.78 -6.02 13.33
N PRO A 316 -9.65 -4.71 13.64
CA PRO A 316 -8.35 -4.05 13.65
C PRO A 316 -7.47 -4.63 14.74
N LEU A 317 -6.16 -4.57 14.50
CA LEU A 317 -5.13 -4.94 15.44
C LEU A 317 -5.17 -4.09 16.71
N ARG A 318 -5.32 -2.76 16.54
CA ARG A 318 -5.44 -1.82 17.65
C ARG A 318 -6.48 -0.76 17.33
N ILE A 319 -7.11 -0.25 18.38
CA ILE A 319 -7.89 0.98 18.33
C ILE A 319 -7.30 1.88 19.42
N LEU A 320 -6.71 2.99 18.99
CA LEU A 320 -5.96 3.91 19.86
C LEU A 320 -6.66 5.26 19.91
N GLU A 321 -6.60 5.93 21.06
CA GLU A 321 -7.02 7.33 21.20
C GLU A 321 -5.84 8.24 20.88
N PHE A 322 -5.98 9.12 19.90
CA PHE A 322 -4.95 10.08 19.50
C PHE A 322 -5.31 11.48 20.04
N PRO A 323 -4.70 11.95 21.15
CA PRO A 323 -5.05 13.22 21.78
C PRO A 323 -4.47 14.39 20.98
N TRP A 324 -5.18 14.80 19.93
CA TRP A 324 -4.72 15.84 19.03
C TRP A 324 -4.56 17.18 19.78
N ASP A 325 -3.32 17.62 19.89
CA ASP A 325 -2.94 18.90 20.48
C ASP A 325 -2.38 19.84 19.39
N PRO A 326 -3.22 20.67 18.77
CA PRO A 326 -2.78 21.55 17.69
C PRO A 326 -1.77 22.60 18.17
N ARG A 327 -1.74 22.96 19.46
CA ARG A 327 -0.79 23.94 19.98
C ARG A 327 0.61 23.37 20.04
N SER A 328 0.75 22.15 20.56
CA SER A 328 2.04 21.46 20.58
C SER A 328 2.50 21.12 19.17
N ALA A 329 1.59 20.67 18.29
CA ALA A 329 1.91 20.40 16.89
C ALA A 329 2.41 21.66 16.17
N GLN A 330 1.68 22.79 16.28
CA GLN A 330 2.09 24.06 15.68
C GLN A 330 3.43 24.55 16.25
N GLY A 331 3.64 24.42 17.56
CA GLY A 331 4.91 24.83 18.18
C GLY A 331 6.12 24.02 17.71
N ALA A 332 5.93 22.74 17.37
CA ALA A 332 6.95 21.90 16.74
C ALA A 332 7.22 22.34 15.30
N GLU A 333 6.17 22.60 14.53
CA GLU A 333 6.26 23.06 13.13
C GLU A 333 6.92 24.43 13.00
N ASP A 334 6.58 25.38 13.88
CA ASP A 334 7.17 26.72 13.90
C ASP A 334 8.68 26.65 14.19
N LYS A 335 9.10 25.72 15.05
CA LYS A 335 10.50 25.45 15.37
C LYS A 335 11.20 24.56 14.34
N ARG A 336 10.43 23.92 13.45
CA ARG A 336 10.89 22.92 12.49
C ARG A 336 11.57 21.72 13.14
N THR A 337 10.99 21.23 14.23
CA THR A 337 11.53 20.11 15.00
C THR A 337 10.45 19.09 15.29
N THR A 338 10.84 17.96 15.87
CA THR A 338 9.89 16.98 16.41
C THR A 338 9.20 17.51 17.67
N LEU A 339 8.15 16.84 18.13
CA LEU A 339 7.51 17.05 19.43
C LEU A 339 8.45 16.70 20.59
N TYR A 340 9.29 15.68 20.41
CA TYR A 340 10.32 15.31 21.37
C TYR A 340 11.23 16.52 21.69
N GLU A 341 11.73 17.19 20.65
CA GLU A 341 12.63 18.33 20.78
C GLU A 341 11.90 19.62 21.20
N SER A 342 10.68 19.85 20.71
CA SER A 342 9.97 21.12 20.95
C SER A 342 9.23 21.17 22.28
N ASN A 343 8.68 20.05 22.75
CA ASN A 343 7.90 19.93 23.98
C ASN A 343 7.83 18.46 24.48
N GLU A 344 8.90 18.01 25.13
CA GLU A 344 9.05 16.65 25.69
C GLU A 344 7.88 16.19 26.60
N ARG A 345 7.14 17.15 27.19
CA ARG A 345 6.09 16.90 28.19
C ARG A 345 4.68 16.90 27.61
N ALA A 346 4.52 17.25 26.34
CA ALA A 346 3.22 17.31 25.67
C ALA A 346 2.51 15.96 25.74
N LEU A 347 1.20 15.98 25.99
CA LEU A 347 0.38 14.76 26.04
C LEU A 347 0.44 14.00 24.70
N LEU A 348 0.33 14.73 23.59
CA LEU A 348 0.44 14.16 22.25
C LEU A 348 1.75 13.38 22.05
N ARG A 349 2.88 13.96 22.47
CA ARG A 349 4.19 13.31 22.39
C ARG A 349 4.23 12.03 23.23
N LYS A 350 3.77 12.10 24.48
CA LYS A 350 3.75 10.94 25.38
C LYS A 350 2.95 9.77 24.82
N SER A 351 1.76 10.04 24.27
CA SER A 351 0.95 9.00 23.64
C SER A 351 1.63 8.39 22.41
N ILE A 352 2.31 9.20 21.58
CA ILE A 352 3.08 8.67 20.44
C ILE A 352 4.27 7.81 20.92
N ALA A 353 4.95 8.23 22.00
CA ALA A 353 6.02 7.45 22.62
C ALA A 353 5.52 6.09 23.14
N GLU A 354 4.33 6.06 23.75
CA GLU A 354 3.68 4.82 24.20
C GLU A 354 3.42 3.88 23.01
N TYR A 355 2.87 4.40 21.90
CA TYR A 355 2.66 3.57 20.71
C TYR A 355 3.97 3.04 20.10
N ALA A 356 5.03 3.86 20.08
CA ALA A 356 6.35 3.44 19.64
C ALA A 356 6.90 2.31 20.53
N GLY A 357 6.72 2.42 21.85
CA GLY A 357 7.08 1.38 22.81
C GLY A 357 6.38 0.04 22.52
N GLU A 358 5.06 0.07 22.25
CA GLU A 358 4.29 -1.13 21.86
C GLU A 358 4.72 -1.75 20.52
N LEU A 359 5.32 -0.96 19.63
CA LEU A 359 5.81 -1.47 18.35
C LEU A 359 7.15 -2.20 18.48
N ILE A 360 7.94 -1.84 19.50
CA ILE A 360 9.27 -2.37 19.80
C ILE A 360 9.18 -3.62 20.67
N SER A 361 8.23 -3.67 21.61
CA SER A 361 7.93 -4.83 22.44
C SER A 361 7.44 -6.02 21.62
#